data_AF-A0A7S2L9K0-F1
#
_entry.id   AF-A0A7S2L9K0-F1
#
_cell.length_a   1.000
_cell.length_b   1.000
_cell.length_c   1.000
_cell.angle_alpha   90.00
_cell.angle_beta   90.00
_cell.angle_gamma   90.00
#
_symmetry.space_group_name_H-M   'P 1'
#
loop_
_entity.id
_entity.type
_entity.pdbx_description
1 polymer ?
#
loop_
_entity_poly.entity_id
_entity_poly.type
_entity_poly.pdbx_seq_one_letter_code
_entity_poly.pdbx_strand_id
1 'polypeptide(L)'
;DVGLSLMEIERAKWFLEFEERQLAAREQLAKAIRSQRLDELTPAIEEAKDAGLRMDELEAAYALLAESYKPAARERLRLAVLSRDIGELRDAIEHGERMGITPLGLKEAQDALLDEERKAEARSRLAGLVG
;
A
#
# COMPACT_ATOMS: atom_id res chain seq x y z
N ASP A 1 -7.02 39.41 -42.21
CA ASP A 1 -7.95 38.47 -41.58
C ASP A 1 -7.11 37.38 -40.96
N VAL A 2 -6.91 37.42 -39.64
CA VAL A 2 -6.08 36.46 -38.90
C VAL A 2 -6.99 35.68 -37.97
N GLY A 3 -7.87 34.88 -38.58
CA GLY A 3 -8.61 33.85 -37.87
C GLY A 3 -7.69 32.68 -37.56
N LEU A 4 -7.88 32.06 -36.39
CA LEU A 4 -7.22 30.80 -36.05
C LEU A 4 -7.57 29.73 -37.09
N SER A 5 -6.59 28.94 -37.48
CA SER A 5 -6.80 27.76 -38.31
C SER A 5 -7.65 26.73 -37.56
N LEU A 6 -8.34 25.86 -38.31
CA LEU A 6 -9.12 24.76 -37.74
C LEU A 6 -8.26 23.88 -36.80
N MET A 7 -6.99 23.64 -37.18
CA MET A 7 -6.05 22.85 -36.38
C MET A 7 -5.69 23.52 -35.04
N GLU A 8 -5.57 24.85 -35.01
CA GLU A 8 -5.34 25.59 -33.76
C GLU A 8 -6.56 25.54 -32.84
N ILE A 9 -7.76 25.61 -33.42
CA ILE A 9 -9.03 25.49 -32.67
C ILE A 9 -9.17 24.08 -32.07
N GLU A 10 -8.91 23.03 -32.86
CA GLU A 10 -8.97 21.64 -32.39
C GLU A 10 -7.95 21.37 -31.28
N ARG A 11 -6.72 21.87 -31.43
CA ARG A 11 -5.69 21.75 -30.40
C ARG A 11 -6.08 22.47 -29.11
N ALA A 12 -6.63 23.68 -29.21
CA ALA A 12 -7.07 24.44 -28.05
C ALA A 12 -8.21 23.72 -27.30
N LYS A 13 -9.17 23.13 -28.03
CA LYS A 13 -10.25 22.33 -27.44
C LYS A 13 -9.72 21.10 -26.71
N TRP A 14 -8.84 20.35 -27.36
CA TRP A 14 -8.22 19.17 -26.74
C TRP A 14 -7.46 19.54 -25.46
N PHE A 15 -6.70 20.64 -25.48
CA PHE A 15 -5.95 21.09 -24.30
C PHE A 15 -6.89 21.53 -23.17
N LEU A 16 -7.99 22.21 -23.50
CA LEU A 16 -9.01 22.58 -22.51
C LEU A 16 -9.65 21.35 -21.88
N GLU A 17 -10.11 20.38 -22.68
CA GLU A 17 -10.70 19.14 -22.19
C GLU A 17 -9.72 18.34 -21.31
N PHE A 18 -8.44 18.35 -21.68
CA PHE A 18 -7.38 17.70 -20.90
C PHE A 18 -7.19 18.38 -19.53
N GLU A 19 -7.07 19.71 -19.49
CA GLU A 19 -6.95 20.47 -18.24
C GLU A 19 -8.20 20.35 -17.35
N GLU A 20 -9.40 20.36 -17.93
CA GLU A 20 -10.66 20.16 -17.19
C GLU A 20 -10.70 18.77 -16.53
N ARG A 21 -10.26 17.73 -17.24
CA ARG A 21 -10.14 16.38 -16.68
C ARG A 21 -9.14 16.34 -15.52
N GLN A 22 -8.00 17.00 -15.66
CA GLN A 22 -7.02 17.08 -14.57
C GLN A 22 -7.59 17.81 -13.35
N LEU A 23 -8.29 18.92 -13.56
CA LEU A 23 -8.90 19.67 -12.46
C LEU A 23 -9.92 18.84 -11.70
N ALA A 24 -10.83 18.16 -12.42
CA ALA A 24 -11.83 17.28 -11.80
C ALA A 24 -11.16 16.15 -10.99
N ALA A 25 -10.10 15.54 -11.53
CA ALA A 25 -9.37 14.49 -10.84
C ALA A 25 -8.65 15.01 -9.58
N ARG A 26 -8.07 16.21 -9.61
CA ARG A 26 -7.48 16.86 -8.42
C ARG A 26 -8.52 17.08 -7.32
N GLU A 27 -9.70 17.56 -7.68
CA GLU A 27 -10.79 17.80 -6.72
C GLU A 27 -11.28 16.50 -6.08
N GLN A 28 -11.46 15.46 -6.89
CA GLN A 28 -11.86 14.13 -6.42
C GLN A 28 -10.79 13.51 -5.50
N LEU A 29 -9.51 13.58 -5.90
CA LEU A 29 -8.40 13.10 -5.09
C LEU A 29 -8.33 13.84 -3.75
N ALA A 30 -8.46 15.16 -3.75
CA ALA A 30 -8.46 15.96 -2.53
C ALA A 30 -9.64 15.61 -1.61
N LYS A 31 -10.82 15.32 -2.16
CA LYS A 31 -11.98 14.84 -1.39
C LYS A 31 -11.70 13.46 -0.78
N ALA A 32 -11.16 12.54 -1.56
CA ALA A 32 -10.84 11.19 -1.10
C ALA A 32 -9.78 11.20 0.01
N ILE A 33 -8.71 12.01 -0.13
CA ILE A 33 -7.70 12.22 0.92
C ILE A 33 -8.35 12.73 2.21
N ARG A 34 -9.24 13.72 2.14
CA ARG A 34 -9.94 14.25 3.32
C ARG A 34 -10.84 13.21 3.99
N SER A 35 -11.50 12.36 3.20
CA SER A 35 -12.36 11.30 3.73
C SER A 35 -11.59 10.20 4.46
N GLN A 36 -10.33 9.96 4.05
CA GLN A 36 -9.49 8.83 4.47
C GLN A 36 -10.16 7.45 4.28
N ARG A 37 -11.18 7.38 3.43
CA ARG A 37 -11.90 6.14 3.10
C ARG A 37 -11.18 5.41 1.99
N LEU A 38 -10.74 4.19 2.26
CA LEU A 38 -9.99 3.37 1.30
C LEU A 38 -10.73 3.11 -0.02
N ASP A 39 -12.04 2.92 0.07
CA ASP A 39 -12.93 2.69 -1.07
C ASP A 39 -13.16 3.95 -1.91
N GLU A 40 -12.86 5.13 -1.38
CA GLU A 40 -12.84 6.39 -2.14
C GLU A 40 -11.43 6.75 -2.64
N LEU A 41 -10.40 6.45 -1.84
CA LEU A 41 -9.01 6.81 -2.10
C LEU A 41 -8.42 6.03 -3.28
N THR A 42 -8.66 4.73 -3.35
CA THR A 42 -8.13 3.87 -4.42
C THR A 42 -8.62 4.29 -5.81
N PRO A 43 -9.95 4.39 -6.08
CA PRO A 43 -10.42 4.82 -7.39
C PRO A 43 -10.04 6.27 -7.72
N ALA A 44 -9.94 7.15 -6.72
CA ALA A 44 -9.50 8.53 -6.97
C ALA A 44 -8.03 8.62 -7.42
N ILE A 45 -7.15 7.76 -6.90
CA ILE A 45 -5.76 7.65 -7.37
C ILE A 45 -5.69 7.13 -8.81
N GLU A 46 -6.54 6.16 -9.17
CA GLU A 46 -6.61 5.61 -10.52
C GLU A 46 -7.10 6.68 -11.53
N GLU A 47 -8.21 7.36 -11.23
CA GLU A 47 -8.73 8.45 -12.07
C GLU A 47 -7.69 9.58 -12.22
N ALA A 48 -6.99 9.94 -11.14
CA ALA A 48 -5.92 10.94 -11.19
C ALA A 48 -4.77 10.54 -12.12
N LYS A 49 -4.38 9.26 -12.13
CA LYS A 49 -3.38 8.75 -13.08
C LYS A 49 -3.88 8.79 -14.51
N ASP A 50 -5.10 8.36 -14.74
CA ASP A 50 -5.71 8.32 -16.08
C ASP A 50 -5.92 9.72 -16.65
N ALA A 51 -6.14 10.72 -15.77
CA ALA A 51 -6.15 12.13 -16.10
C ALA A 51 -4.75 12.72 -16.36
N GLY A 52 -3.67 11.98 -16.08
CA GLY A 52 -2.30 12.41 -16.32
C GLY A 52 -1.73 13.34 -15.24
N LEU A 53 -2.25 13.28 -14.01
CA LEU A 53 -1.62 13.96 -12.88
C LEU A 53 -0.22 13.37 -12.64
N ARG A 54 0.70 14.25 -12.23
CA ARG A 54 2.08 13.86 -11.98
C ARG A 54 2.21 13.13 -10.63
N MET A 55 3.30 12.39 -10.47
CA MET A 55 3.54 11.61 -9.25
C MET A 55 3.63 12.46 -7.98
N ASP A 56 4.17 13.68 -8.06
CA ASP A 56 4.21 14.64 -6.94
C ASP A 56 2.80 15.04 -6.48
N GLU A 57 1.83 15.08 -7.39
CA GLU A 57 0.42 15.35 -7.07
C GLU A 57 -0.28 14.14 -6.41
N LEU A 58 0.25 12.93 -6.62
CA LEU A 58 -0.29 11.67 -6.08
C LEU A 58 0.36 11.25 -4.75
N GLU A 59 1.50 11.84 -4.38
CA GLU A 59 2.34 11.40 -3.26
C GLU A 59 1.58 11.32 -1.94
N ALA A 60 0.81 12.36 -1.61
CA ALA A 60 0.02 12.40 -0.38
C ALA A 60 -1.05 11.29 -0.33
N ALA A 61 -1.68 10.99 -1.46
CA ALA A 61 -2.67 9.93 -1.55
C ALA A 61 -2.03 8.55 -1.38
N TYR A 62 -0.85 8.34 -1.96
CA TYR A 62 -0.09 7.10 -1.79
C TYR A 62 0.41 6.87 -0.37
N ALA A 63 0.91 7.93 0.28
CA ALA A 63 1.32 7.85 1.67
C ALA A 63 0.15 7.47 2.58
N LEU A 64 -1.02 8.09 2.37
CA LEU A 64 -2.24 7.76 3.12
C LEU A 64 -2.69 6.32 2.87
N LEU A 65 -2.66 5.87 1.60
CA LEU A 65 -2.99 4.50 1.23
C LEU A 65 -2.04 3.50 1.92
N ALA A 66 -0.74 3.75 1.93
CA ALA A 66 0.23 2.90 2.61
C ALA A 66 -0.01 2.83 4.13
N GLU A 67 -0.28 3.97 4.79
CA GLU A 67 -0.60 4.00 6.22
C GLU A 67 -1.88 3.23 6.56
N SER A 68 -2.89 3.29 5.68
CA SER A 68 -4.18 2.63 5.91
C SER A 68 -4.11 1.09 5.95
N TYR A 69 -3.08 0.48 5.34
CA TYR A 69 -2.88 -0.97 5.38
C TYR A 69 -2.15 -1.46 6.64
N LYS A 70 -1.46 -0.57 7.36
CA LYS A 70 -0.66 -0.96 8.54
C LYS A 70 -1.48 -1.58 9.68
N PRO A 71 -2.69 -1.12 10.02
CA PRO A 71 -3.51 -1.78 11.05
C PRO A 71 -3.78 -3.25 10.77
N ALA A 72 -4.16 -3.60 9.54
CA ALA A 72 -4.42 -4.99 9.14
C ALA A 72 -3.13 -5.83 9.20
N ALA A 73 -2.00 -5.27 8.76
CA ALA A 73 -0.70 -5.93 8.85
C ALA A 73 -0.28 -6.20 10.31
N ARG A 74 -0.49 -5.23 11.21
CA ARG A 74 -0.24 -5.40 12.65
C ARG A 74 -1.13 -6.48 13.27
N GLU A 75 -2.39 -6.54 12.88
CA GLU A 75 -3.30 -7.58 13.36
C GLU A 75 -2.87 -8.97 12.88
N ARG A 76 -2.44 -9.10 11.63
CA ARG A 76 -1.89 -10.35 11.10
C ARG A 76 -0.65 -10.80 11.88
N LEU A 77 0.27 -9.88 12.19
CA LEU A 77 1.45 -10.16 13.03
C LEU A 77 1.03 -10.65 14.42
N ARG A 78 0.06 -9.98 15.05
CA ARG A 78 -0.46 -10.35 16.38
C ARG A 78 -1.06 -11.76 16.38
N LEU A 79 -1.84 -12.10 15.35
CA LEU A 79 -2.44 -13.43 15.22
C LEU A 79 -1.38 -14.52 15.02
N ALA A 80 -0.35 -14.27 14.21
CA ALA A 80 0.75 -15.21 14.02
C ALA A 80 1.59 -15.41 15.30
N VAL A 81 1.81 -14.36 16.08
CA VAL A 81 2.45 -14.47 17.41
C VAL A 81 1.64 -15.36 18.35
N LEU A 82 0.31 -15.25 18.31
CA LEU A 82 -0.58 -16.07 19.14
C LEU A 82 -0.62 -17.53 18.70
N SER A 83 -0.61 -17.80 17.39
CA SER A 83 -0.66 -19.18 16.89
C SER A 83 0.63 -19.96 17.15
N ARG A 84 1.77 -19.25 17.26
CA ARG A 84 3.11 -19.85 17.40
C ARG A 84 3.47 -20.79 16.25
N ASP A 85 2.78 -20.65 15.11
CA ASP A 85 3.11 -21.40 13.92
C ASP A 85 4.26 -20.72 13.16
N ILE A 86 5.32 -21.48 12.85
CA ILE A 86 6.51 -20.97 12.18
C ILE A 86 6.19 -20.43 10.77
N GLY A 87 5.29 -21.10 10.05
CA GLY A 87 4.87 -20.67 8.71
C GLY A 87 4.09 -19.36 8.78
N GLU A 88 3.09 -19.28 9.65
CA GLU A 88 2.30 -18.05 9.84
C GLU A 88 3.16 -16.87 10.30
N LEU A 89 4.14 -17.10 11.18
CA LEU A 89 5.08 -16.07 11.64
C LEU A 89 5.92 -15.52 10.48
N ARG A 90 6.50 -16.39 9.65
CA ARG A 90 7.30 -15.97 8.48
C ARG A 90 6.45 -15.18 7.49
N ASP A 91 5.27 -15.69 7.15
CA ASP A 91 4.35 -15.05 6.21
C ASP A 91 3.87 -13.68 6.73
N ALA A 92 3.58 -13.57 8.02
CA ALA A 92 3.15 -12.32 8.64
C ALA A 92 4.27 -11.27 8.69
N ILE A 93 5.51 -11.67 8.98
CA ILE A 93 6.69 -10.78 8.97
C ILE A 93 6.92 -10.24 7.56
N GLU A 94 6.98 -11.11 6.55
CA GLU A 94 7.20 -10.70 5.16
C GLU A 94 6.07 -9.77 4.67
N HIS A 95 4.83 -10.05 5.05
CA HIS A 95 3.70 -9.17 4.74
C HIS A 95 3.84 -7.81 5.45
N GLY A 96 4.23 -7.79 6.72
CA GLY A 96 4.47 -6.57 7.48
C GLY A 96 5.57 -5.69 6.87
N GLU A 97 6.67 -6.29 6.42
CA GLU A 97 7.75 -5.59 5.71
C GLU A 97 7.25 -4.95 4.42
N ARG A 98 6.47 -5.68 3.62
CA ARG A 98 5.86 -5.16 2.38
C ARG A 98 4.90 -3.99 2.64
N MET A 99 4.20 -3.99 3.77
CA MET A 99 3.31 -2.90 4.18
C MET A 99 4.03 -1.76 4.91
N GLY A 100 5.37 -1.80 5.01
CA GLY A 100 6.17 -0.76 5.65
C GLY A 100 6.01 -0.69 7.17
N ILE A 101 5.73 -1.82 7.83
CA ILE A 101 5.84 -1.92 9.28
C ILE A 101 7.33 -1.75 9.65
N THR A 102 7.59 -0.90 10.63
CA THR A 102 8.97 -0.62 11.05
C THR A 102 9.61 -1.85 11.69
N PRO A 103 10.96 -1.95 11.73
CA PRO A 103 11.64 -3.04 12.41
C PRO A 103 11.19 -3.22 13.87
N LEU A 104 10.93 -2.11 14.58
CA LEU A 104 10.39 -2.16 15.94
C LEU A 104 9.00 -2.81 16.01
N GLY A 105 8.14 -2.56 15.01
CA GLY A 105 6.81 -3.17 14.91
C GLY A 105 6.82 -4.65 14.52
N LEU A 106 7.91 -5.14 13.91
CA LEU A 106 8.09 -6.55 13.56
C LEU A 106 8.72 -7.38 14.69
N LYS A 107 9.33 -6.71 15.67
CA LYS A 107 10.21 -7.33 16.66
C LYS A 107 9.57 -8.50 17.41
N GLU A 108 8.33 -8.35 17.88
CA GLU A 108 7.66 -9.40 18.66
C GLU A 108 7.46 -10.68 17.85
N ALA A 109 7.06 -10.56 16.58
CA ALA A 109 6.92 -11.70 15.68
C ALA A 109 8.27 -12.35 15.36
N GLN A 110 9.32 -11.55 15.18
CA GLN A 110 10.68 -12.04 14.95
C GLN A 110 11.23 -12.81 16.16
N ASP A 111 11.03 -12.28 17.37
CA ASP A 111 11.42 -12.96 18.62
C ASP A 111 10.66 -14.29 18.76
N ALA A 112 9.33 -14.28 18.51
CA ALA A 112 8.51 -15.47 18.56
C ALA A 112 8.94 -16.54 17.54
N LEU A 113 9.27 -16.14 16.32
CA LEU A 113 9.77 -17.03 15.28
C LEU A 113 11.07 -17.71 15.70
N LEU A 114 12.03 -16.92 16.20
CA LEU A 114 13.32 -17.43 16.67
C LEU A 114 13.15 -18.44 17.81
N ASP A 115 12.26 -18.19 18.75
CA ASP A 115 11.98 -19.10 19.85
C ASP A 115 11.36 -20.42 19.36
N GLU A 116 10.41 -20.37 18.41
CA GLU A 116 9.77 -21.58 17.88
C GLU A 116 10.71 -22.40 16.99
N GLU A 117 11.57 -21.76 16.19
CA GLU A 117 12.61 -22.43 15.41
C GLU A 117 13.59 -23.19 16.32
N ARG A 118 14.07 -22.56 17.41
CA ARG A 118 14.93 -23.21 18.40
C ARG A 118 14.27 -24.43 19.04
N LYS A 119 12.99 -24.33 19.39
CA LYS A 119 12.23 -25.45 19.95
C LYS A 119 12.08 -26.58 18.92
N ALA A 120 11.80 -26.26 17.66
CA ALA A 120 11.66 -27.24 16.59
C ALA A 120 12.97 -28.00 16.34
N GLU A 121 14.10 -27.29 16.29
CA GLU A 121 15.43 -27.89 16.17
C GLU A 121 15.77 -28.81 17.35
N ALA A 122 15.48 -28.38 18.58
CA ALA A 122 15.69 -29.20 19.77
C ALA A 122 14.87 -30.49 19.73
N ARG A 123 13.59 -30.40 19.33
CA ARG A 123 12.71 -31.57 19.17
C ARG A 123 13.22 -32.52 18.08
N SER A 124 13.66 -31.99 16.94
CA SER A 124 14.22 -32.78 15.83
C SER A 124 15.48 -33.54 16.27
N ARG A 125 16.40 -32.87 16.98
CA ARG A 125 17.60 -33.51 17.54
C ARG A 125 17.27 -34.63 18.52
N LEU A 126 16.31 -34.42 19.43
CA LEU A 126 15.90 -35.44 20.38
C LEU A 126 15.26 -36.64 19.67
N ALA A 127 14.39 -36.41 18.68
CA ALA A 127 13.76 -37.49 17.91
C ALA A 127 14.81 -38.32 17.15
N GLY A 128 15.84 -37.68 16.59
CA GLY A 128 16.93 -38.37 15.88
C GLY A 128 17.92 -39.13 16.79
N LEU A 129 17.88 -38.92 18.11
CA LEU A 129 18.70 -39.67 19.08
C LEU A 129 17.98 -40.90 19.65
N VAL A 130 16.67 -40.99 19.47
CA VAL A 130 15.81 -42.07 20.02
C VAL A 130 15.34 -43.05 18.93
N GLY A 131 15.62 -42.77 17.66
CA GLY A 131 15.41 -43.68 16.53
C GLY A 131 16.69 -44.40 16.12
#